data_AF-A0A8D1I5Y6-F1
#
_entry.id   AF-A0A8D1I5Y6-F1
#
_cell.length_a   1.000
_cell.length_b   1.000
_cell.length_c   1.000
_cell.angle_alpha   90.00
_cell.angle_beta   90.00
_cell.angle_gamma   90.00
#
_symmetry.space_group_name_H-M   'P 1'
#
loop_
_entity.id
_entity.type
_entity.pdbx_description
1 polymer ?
#
loop_
_entity_poly.entity_id
_entity_poly.type
_entity_poly.pdbx_seq_one_letter_code
_entity_poly.pdbx_strand_id
1 'polypeptide(L)'
;MKGLVRPVLGLLLAQVCCVRGMDVEQRPPVLSLQEGASSTLWCNFSKGTQYVHWYQQSQGGRLVHLFSIPSGTKKNGRLNATTVATERRSSLYISSA
;
A
#
# COMPACT_ATOMS: atom_id res chain seq x y z
N MET A 1 -38.58 4.78 25.56
CA MET A 1 -37.23 4.51 25.03
C MET A 1 -37.00 5.09 23.62
N LYS A 2 -37.45 6.32 23.32
CA LYS A 2 -37.34 6.93 21.96
C LYS A 2 -36.45 8.18 21.88
N GLY A 3 -36.03 8.73 23.04
CA GLY A 3 -35.32 10.01 23.13
C GLY A 3 -33.79 9.95 22.98
N LEU A 4 -33.19 8.77 23.10
CA LEU A 4 -31.73 8.60 23.02
C LEU A 4 -31.24 8.14 21.62
N VAL A 5 -32.14 7.66 20.77
CA VAL A 5 -31.76 7.07 19.46
C VAL A 5 -31.23 8.12 18.49
N ARG A 6 -31.84 9.30 18.45
CA ARG A 6 -31.45 10.41 17.57
C ARG A 6 -30.11 11.05 17.90
N PRO A 7 -29.81 11.44 19.15
CA PRO A 7 -28.50 11.99 19.50
C PRO A 7 -27.38 10.96 19.40
N VAL A 8 -27.64 9.69 19.75
CA VAL A 8 -26.67 8.61 19.60
C VAL A 8 -26.35 8.35 18.13
N LEU A 9 -27.34 8.34 17.24
CA LEU A 9 -27.12 8.20 15.80
C LEU A 9 -26.35 9.39 15.21
N GLY A 10 -26.64 10.62 15.66
CA GLY A 10 -25.89 11.81 15.25
C GLY A 10 -24.42 11.77 15.70
N LEU A 11 -24.16 11.30 16.93
CA LEU A 11 -22.81 11.12 17.45
C LEU A 11 -22.05 10.04 16.66
N LEU A 12 -22.69 8.91 16.36
CA LEU A 12 -22.10 7.82 15.56
C LEU A 12 -21.75 8.28 14.14
N LEU A 13 -22.62 9.04 13.48
CA LEU A 13 -22.36 9.56 12.13
C LEU A 13 -21.20 10.58 12.12
N ALA A 14 -21.09 11.43 13.15
CA ALA A 14 -19.99 12.38 13.28
C ALA A 14 -18.62 11.70 13.45
N GLN A 15 -18.56 10.53 14.10
CA GLN A 15 -17.32 9.75 14.25
C GLN A 15 -16.88 9.12 12.91
N VAL A 16 -17.82 8.69 12.07
CA VAL A 16 -17.52 8.06 10.75
C VAL A 16 -16.99 9.08 9.74
N CYS A 17 -17.46 10.34 9.77
CA CYS A 17 -17.00 11.39 8.87
C CYS A 17 -15.52 11.79 9.07
N CYS A 18 -14.90 11.42 10.20
CA CYS A 18 -13.56 11.88 10.58
C CYS A 18 -12.44 10.85 10.38
N VAL A 19 -12.71 9.68 9.78
CA VAL A 19 -11.68 8.69 9.49
C VAL A 19 -10.84 9.15 8.28
N ARG A 20 -9.70 9.80 8.55
CA ARG A 20 -8.75 10.21 7.51
C ARG A 20 -7.72 9.11 7.27
N GLY A 21 -7.94 8.31 6.22
CA GLY A 21 -6.98 7.32 5.73
C GLY A 21 -5.69 7.93 5.17
N MET A 22 -4.80 7.05 4.72
CA MET A 22 -3.62 7.37 3.92
C MET A 22 -3.90 6.96 2.49
N ASP A 23 -3.67 7.87 1.54
CA ASP A 23 -3.78 7.54 0.13
C ASP A 23 -2.46 6.94 -0.34
N VAL A 24 -2.57 5.89 -1.15
CA VAL A 24 -1.45 5.19 -1.76
C VAL A 24 -1.70 5.14 -3.26
N GLU A 25 -0.72 5.56 -4.05
CA GLU A 25 -0.76 5.54 -5.50
C GLU A 25 0.30 4.58 -6.04
N GLN A 26 -0.13 3.51 -6.70
CA GLN A 26 0.77 2.55 -7.35
C GLN A 26 0.90 2.84 -8.86
N ARG A 27 2.14 2.78 -9.38
CA ARG A 27 2.41 3.01 -10.80
C ARG A 27 3.41 1.97 -11.38
N PRO A 28 3.22 1.52 -12.63
CA PRO A 28 2.00 1.69 -13.42
C PRO A 28 0.83 0.85 -12.85
N PRO A 29 -0.44 1.25 -13.07
CA PRO A 29 -1.60 0.50 -12.61
C PRO A 29 -1.82 -0.81 -13.39
N VAL A 30 -1.38 -0.84 -14.65
CA VAL A 30 -1.39 -2.01 -15.51
C VAL A 30 -0.06 -2.07 -16.24
N LEU A 31 0.49 -3.28 -16.37
CA LEU A 31 1.81 -3.52 -16.94
C LEU A 31 1.75 -4.78 -17.81
N SER A 32 2.12 -4.64 -19.08
CA SER A 32 2.28 -5.75 -20.01
C SER A 32 3.75 -5.85 -20.39
N LEU A 33 4.36 -7.00 -20.18
CA LEU A 33 5.79 -7.23 -20.36
C LEU A 33 6.04 -8.55 -21.07
N GLN A 34 7.14 -8.60 -21.79
CA GLN A 34 7.66 -9.87 -22.31
C GLN A 34 8.28 -10.68 -21.17
N GLU A 35 8.12 -12.00 -21.22
CA GLU A 35 8.78 -12.90 -20.28
C GLU A 35 10.30 -12.67 -20.29
N GLY A 36 10.90 -12.63 -19.11
CA GLY A 36 12.32 -12.34 -18.95
C GLY A 36 12.67 -10.84 -18.98
N ALA A 37 11.69 -9.93 -19.04
CA ALA A 37 11.92 -8.51 -18.77
C ALA A 37 11.89 -8.22 -17.26
N SER A 38 12.77 -7.33 -16.79
CA SER A 38 12.68 -6.76 -15.45
C SER A 38 11.71 -5.58 -15.41
N SER A 39 11.19 -5.25 -14.23
CA SER A 39 10.31 -4.11 -14.07
C SER A 39 10.36 -3.50 -12.68
N THR A 40 9.90 -2.25 -12.57
CA THR A 40 9.78 -1.56 -11.29
C THR A 40 8.36 -1.06 -11.12
N LEU A 41 7.73 -1.46 -10.02
CA LEU A 41 6.49 -0.86 -9.54
C LEU A 41 6.86 0.25 -8.54
N TRP A 42 6.13 1.35 -8.59
CA TRP A 42 6.29 2.50 -7.71
C TRP A 42 5.07 2.65 -6.83
N CYS A 43 5.27 3.18 -5.64
CA CYS A 43 4.25 3.46 -4.65
C CYS A 43 4.55 4.83 -4.04
N ASN A 44 3.68 5.81 -4.25
CA ASN A 44 3.71 7.08 -3.55
C ASN A 44 2.63 7.08 -2.47
N PHE A 45 2.88 7.73 -1.33
CA PHE A 45 1.90 7.79 -0.24
C PHE A 45 1.73 9.20 0.33
N SER A 46 0.50 9.54 0.72
CA SER A 46 0.14 10.94 1.01
C SER A 46 0.77 11.51 2.28
N LYS A 47 1.07 10.67 3.27
CA LYS A 47 1.47 11.06 4.64
C LYS A 47 2.62 10.19 5.13
N GLY A 48 3.39 10.67 6.11
CA GLY A 48 4.44 9.85 6.73
C GLY A 48 3.89 8.52 7.25
N THR A 49 4.66 7.45 7.06
CA THR A 49 4.35 6.10 7.54
C THR A 49 5.55 5.52 8.27
N GLN A 50 5.30 4.65 9.25
CA GLN A 50 6.37 3.88 9.91
C GLN A 50 6.88 2.74 9.03
N TYR A 51 6.01 2.16 8.19
CA TYR A 51 6.34 1.06 7.31
C TYR A 51 5.55 1.15 6.00
N VAL A 52 6.18 0.74 4.91
CA VAL A 52 5.52 0.39 3.65
C VAL A 52 5.52 -1.12 3.53
N HIS A 53 4.37 -1.66 3.13
CA HIS A 53 4.17 -3.09 2.95
C HIS A 53 3.94 -3.41 1.48
N TRP A 54 4.70 -4.36 0.94
CA TRP A 54 4.46 -4.92 -0.40
C TRP A 54 3.77 -6.27 -0.27
N TYR A 55 2.71 -6.45 -1.04
CA TYR A 55 1.94 -7.70 -1.14
C TYR A 55 1.81 -8.12 -2.60
N GLN A 56 1.68 -9.42 -2.82
CA GLN A 56 1.33 -10.01 -4.11
C GLN A 56 -0.01 -10.72 -4.00
N GLN A 57 -0.84 -10.59 -5.04
CA GLN A 57 -2.06 -11.36 -5.19
C GLN A 57 -2.16 -11.87 -6.63
N SER A 58 -2.30 -13.18 -6.79
CA SER A 58 -2.71 -13.77 -8.07
C SER A 58 -4.22 -13.66 -8.24
N GLN A 59 -4.72 -13.78 -9.48
CA GLN A 59 -6.16 -13.75 -9.75
C GLN A 59 -6.90 -14.81 -8.91
N GLY A 60 -7.85 -14.38 -8.08
CA GLY A 60 -8.60 -15.25 -7.17
C GLY A 60 -7.82 -15.80 -5.96
N GLY A 61 -6.55 -15.41 -5.80
CA GLY A 61 -5.67 -15.87 -4.74
C GLY A 61 -5.77 -15.04 -3.45
N ARG A 62 -5.10 -15.52 -2.39
CA ARG A 62 -4.89 -14.77 -1.15
C ARG A 62 -3.79 -13.72 -1.32
N LEU A 63 -3.82 -12.69 -0.47
CA LEU A 63 -2.69 -11.76 -0.34
C LEU A 63 -1.49 -12.48 0.30
N VAL A 64 -0.33 -12.40 -0.35
CA VAL A 64 0.94 -12.90 0.14
C VAL A 64 1.82 -11.70 0.48
N HIS A 65 2.30 -11.64 1.72
CA HIS A 65 3.22 -10.60 2.16
C HIS A 65 4.61 -10.82 1.55
N LEU A 66 5.20 -9.74 1.02
CA LEU A 66 6.55 -9.76 0.45
C LEU A 66 7.54 -9.05 1.38
N PHE A 67 7.25 -7.81 1.77
CA PHE A 67 8.14 -6.98 2.59
C PHE A 67 7.39 -6.04 3.53
N SER A 68 8.02 -5.73 4.66
CA SER A 68 7.72 -4.57 5.51
C SER A 68 8.98 -3.73 5.65
N ILE A 69 8.92 -2.48 5.19
CA ILE A 69 10.11 -1.63 5.00
C ILE A 69 9.85 -0.26 5.63
N PRO A 70 10.56 0.11 6.70
CA PRO A 70 10.48 1.46 7.24
C PRO A 70 11.19 2.47 6.34
N SER A 71 12.41 2.15 5.95
CA SER A 71 13.23 2.90 5.00
C SER A 71 14.35 2.00 4.44
N GLY A 72 15.03 2.47 3.40
CA GLY A 72 16.12 1.74 2.77
C GLY A 72 15.63 0.58 1.91
N THR A 73 16.52 -0.39 1.69
CA THR A 73 16.33 -1.45 0.68
C THR A 73 16.27 -2.83 1.32
N LYS A 74 15.27 -3.63 0.95
CA LYS A 74 15.17 -5.06 1.29
C LYS A 74 15.08 -5.91 0.04
N LYS A 75 15.84 -7.01 0.01
CA LYS A 75 15.88 -7.95 -1.12
C LYS A 75 15.49 -9.35 -0.66
N ASN A 76 14.73 -10.04 -1.49
CA ASN A 76 14.43 -11.47 -1.36
C ASN A 76 14.30 -12.08 -2.76
N GLY A 77 15.20 -13.01 -3.10
CA GLY A 77 15.28 -13.59 -4.44
C GLY A 77 15.39 -12.51 -5.53
N ARG A 78 14.43 -12.53 -6.46
CA ARG A 78 14.32 -11.57 -7.58
C ARG A 78 13.70 -10.23 -7.21
N LEU A 79 13.15 -10.12 -6.00
CA LEU A 79 12.45 -8.93 -5.55
C LEU A 79 13.39 -8.03 -4.76
N ASN A 80 13.41 -6.75 -5.11
CA ASN A 80 14.15 -5.73 -4.40
C ASN A 80 13.25 -4.52 -4.16
N ALA A 81 12.93 -4.23 -2.91
CA ALA A 81 12.05 -3.14 -2.55
C ALA A 81 12.80 -2.06 -1.78
N THR A 82 12.59 -0.81 -2.18
CA THR A 82 13.25 0.37 -1.59
C THR A 82 12.18 1.31 -1.05
N THR A 83 12.40 1.90 0.11
CA THR A 83 11.52 2.94 0.67
C THR A 83 12.33 4.15 1.06
N VAL A 84 11.95 5.31 0.52
CA VAL A 84 12.49 6.62 0.90
C VAL A 84 11.35 7.35 1.61
N ALA A 85 11.27 7.15 2.93
CA ALA A 85 10.15 7.64 3.74
C ALA A 85 10.02 9.17 3.72
N THR A 86 11.14 9.88 3.64
CA THR A 86 11.21 11.34 3.52
C THR A 86 10.59 11.85 2.21
N GLU A 87 10.78 11.10 1.11
CA GLU A 87 10.17 11.39 -0.20
C GLU A 87 8.75 10.82 -0.34
N ARG A 88 8.29 10.10 0.69
CA ARG A 88 7.01 9.39 0.70
C ARG A 88 6.81 8.47 -0.50
N ARG A 89 7.88 7.77 -0.86
CA ARG A 89 7.94 6.89 -2.02
C ARG A 89 8.57 5.55 -1.67
N SER A 90 8.05 4.51 -2.29
CA SER A 90 8.61 3.17 -2.30
C SER A 90 8.63 2.63 -3.74
N SER A 91 9.52 1.70 -4.01
CA SER A 91 9.57 0.93 -5.24
C SER A 91 9.72 -0.56 -4.95
N LEU A 92 9.23 -1.38 -5.86
CA LEU A 92 9.46 -2.82 -5.93
C LEU A 92 10.01 -3.15 -7.31
N TYR A 93 11.30 -3.44 -7.36
CA TYR A 93 11.98 -3.96 -8.54
C TYR A 93 11.86 -5.49 -8.58
N ILE A 94 11.49 -6.00 -9.75
CA ILE A 94 11.37 -7.42 -10.06
C ILE A 94 12.41 -7.70 -11.15
N SER A 95 13.46 -8.46 -10.82
CA SER A 95 14.48 -8.84 -11.79
C SER A 95 14.00 -10.00 -12.68
N SER A 96 14.49 -10.02 -13.92
CA SER A 96 14.22 -11.05 -14.92
C SER A 96 14.74 -12.43 -14.49
N ALA A 97 16.02 -12.49 -14.09
CA ALA A 97 16.73 -13.54 -13.37
C ALA A 97 18.18 -13.06 -13.26
#